data_AF-A0A0F9LLN0-F1
#
_entry.id   AF-A0A0F9LLN0-F1
#
_cell.length_a   1.000
_cell.length_b   1.000
_cell.length_c   1.000
_cell.angle_alpha   90.00
_cell.angle_beta   90.00
_cell.angle_gamma   90.00
#
_symmetry.space_group_name_H-M   'P 1'
#
loop_
_entity.id
_entity.type
_entity.pdbx_description
1 polymer ?
#
loop_
_entity_poly.entity_id
_entity_poly.type
_entity_poly.pdbx_seq_one_letter_code
_entity_poly.pdbx_strand_id
1 'polypeptide(L)' 'MTFSLTFSLGDDGTMDTIIVCNDCKNKERYNFDEDHSDCNHIANGDCDCYDRFVDWALEDAYNNHECNWS' A
#
# COMPACT_ATOMS: atom_id res chain seq x y z
N MET A 1 -13.46 1.78 -11.36
CA MET A 1 -12.04 2.12 -11.39
C MET A 1 -11.25 0.84 -11.17
N THR A 2 -10.21 0.58 -11.95
CA THR A 2 -9.37 -0.61 -11.76
C THR A 2 -7.98 -0.18 -11.30
N PHE A 3 -7.40 -0.95 -10.39
CA PHE A 3 -6.06 -0.72 -9.85
C PHE A 3 -5.15 -1.89 -10.20
N SER A 4 -3.88 -1.58 -10.43
CA SER A 4 -2.81 -2.57 -10.54
C SER A 4 -1.89 -2.44 -9.33
N LEU A 5 -1.50 -3.56 -8.75
CA LEU A 5 -0.59 -3.62 -7.61
C LEU A 5 0.80 -4.02 -8.09
N THR A 6 1.84 -3.36 -7.58
CA THR A 6 3.23 -3.71 -7.84
C THR A 6 4.05 -3.55 -6.58
N PHE A 7 4.97 -4.47 -6.35
CA PHE A 7 5.88 -4.44 -5.22
C PHE A 7 7.28 -4.07 -5.70
N SER A 8 7.97 -3.21 -4.96
CA SER A 8 9.36 -2.84 -5.23
C SER A 8 10.15 -2.93 -3.94
N LEU A 9 11.31 -3.58 -3.97
CA LEU A 9 12.26 -3.48 -2.87
C LEU A 9 13.03 -2.18 -3.04
N GLY A 10 12.92 -1.28 -2.06
CA GLY A 10 13.67 -0.03 -2.01
C GLY A 10 15.14 -0.26 -1.64
N ASP A 11 16.01 0.67 -2.02
CA ASP A 11 17.43 0.66 -1.63
C ASP A 11 17.63 0.89 -0.12
N ASP A 12 16.58 1.35 0.58
CA ASP A 12 16.49 1.48 2.03
C ASP A 12 16.15 0.16 2.74
N GLY A 13 15.96 -0.93 1.99
CA GLY A 13 15.62 -2.25 2.52
C GLY A 13 14.13 -2.43 2.82
N THR A 14 13.29 -1.46 2.47
CA THR A 14 11.83 -1.54 2.67
C THR A 14 11.14 -2.14 1.44
N MET A 15 9.96 -2.75 1.65
CA MET A 15 9.13 -3.25 0.53
C MET A 15 8.01 -2.26 0.25
N ASP A 16 8.17 -1.48 -0.83
CA ASP A 16 7.17 -0.54 -1.32
C ASP A 16 6.00 -1.30 -1.95
N THR A 17 4.78 -0.96 -1.53
CA THR A 17 3.53 -1.30 -2.19
C THR A 17 3.11 -0.13 -3.06
N ILE A 18 3.12 -0.33 -4.39
CA ILE A 18 2.76 0.69 -5.37
C ILE A 18 1.41 0.33 -5.99
N ILE A 19 0.44 1.21 -5.82
CA ILE A 19 -0.90 1.07 -6.38
C ILE A 19 -1.04 2.05 -7.54
N VAL A 20 -1.42 1.53 -8.70
CA VAL A 20 -1.55 2.30 -9.94
C VAL A 20 -3.01 2.30 -10.38
N CYS A 21 -3.61 3.48 -10.47
CA CYS A 21 -4.92 3.62 -11.08
C CYS A 21 -4.80 3.38 -12.59
N ASN A 22 -5.48 2.38 -13.12
CA ASN A 22 -5.38 2.06 -14.55
C ASN A 22 -6.08 3.08 -15.45
N ASP A 23 -6.98 3.88 -14.89
CA ASP A 23 -7.78 4.85 -15.63
C ASP A 23 -6.99 6.15 -15.86
N CYS A 24 -6.35 6.71 -14.83
CA CYS A 24 -5.59 7.97 -14.91
C CYS A 24 -4.06 7.80 -14.83
N LYS A 25 -3.56 6.58 -14.60
CA LYS A 25 -2.14 6.24 -14.45
C LYS A 25 -1.43 6.89 -13.26
N ASN A 26 -2.16 7.53 -12.34
CA ASN A 26 -1.59 8.00 -11.09
C ASN A 26 -1.07 6.81 -10.26
N LYS A 27 -0.01 7.06 -9.51
CA LYS A 27 0.67 6.05 -8.68
C LYS A 27 0.71 6.53 -7.25
N GLU A 28 0.23 5.69 -6.35
CA GLU A 28 0.33 5.89 -4.91
C GLU A 28 1.32 4.87 -4.37
N ARG A 29 2.24 5.33 -3.52
CA ARG A 29 3.32 4.52 -2.97
C ARG A 29 3.16 4.48 -1.46
N TYR A 30 3.08 3.27 -0.93
CA TYR A 30 3.00 2.98 0.49
C TYR A 30 4.26 2.23 0.89
N ASN A 31 4.89 2.67 1.97
CA ASN A 31 6.09 2.05 2.50
C ASN A 31 5.72 1.24 3.74
N PHE A 32 6.16 -0.02 3.79
CA PHE A 32 6.04 -0.83 4.99
C PHE A 32 7.26 -0.56 5.89
N ASP A 33 7.16 0.48 6.71
CA ASP A 33 8.21 0.91 7.63
C ASP A 33 7.96 0.44 9.07
N GLU A 34 8.88 0.79 9.97
CA GLU A 34 8.78 0.46 11.40
C GLU A 34 7.58 1.16 12.10
N ASP A 35 7.09 2.29 11.59
CA ASP A 35 5.90 2.96 12.12
C ASP A 35 4.61 2.22 11.74
N HIS A 36 4.59 1.53 10.59
CA HIS A 36 3.55 0.56 10.23
C HIS A 36 3.82 -0.86 10.77
N SER A 37 5.05 -1.11 11.25
CA SER A 37 5.40 -2.32 12.01
C SER A 37 4.80 -2.33 13.41
N ASP A 38 4.09 -1.26 13.79
CA ASP A 38 3.19 -1.22 14.93
C ASP A 38 1.97 -2.12 14.64
N CYS A 39 2.23 -3.43 14.54
CA CYS A 39 1.27 -4.49 14.80
C CYS A 39 0.78 -4.44 16.27
N ASN A 40 0.83 -3.28 16.95
CA ASN A 40 0.14 -2.97 18.20
C ASN A 40 -1.38 -3.12 18.09
N HIS A 41 -1.93 -3.30 16.89
CA HIS A 41 -3.32 -3.72 16.71
C HIS A 41 -3.54 -5.25 16.77
N ILE A 42 -2.50 -6.08 16.83
CA ILE A 42 -2.62 -7.55 16.91
C ILE A 42 -1.59 -8.12 17.87
N ALA A 43 -2.03 -8.40 19.10
CA ALA A 43 -1.25 -8.96 20.20
C ALA A 43 -0.74 -10.41 19.98
N ASN A 44 -0.72 -10.96 18.77
CA ASN A 44 -0.33 -12.34 18.51
C ASN A 44 0.48 -12.37 17.21
N GLY A 45 1.77 -12.73 17.30
CA GLY A 45 2.73 -12.73 16.19
C GLY A 45 2.41 -13.67 15.04
N ASP A 46 1.36 -13.35 14.28
CA ASP A 46 0.98 -13.99 13.03
C ASP A 46 1.62 -13.27 11.84
N CYS A 47 2.03 -14.04 10.83
CA CYS A 47 2.67 -13.61 9.58
C CYS A 47 1.81 -12.68 8.68
N ASP A 48 0.69 -12.15 9.17
CA ASP A 48 -0.32 -11.44 8.38
C ASP A 48 -0.13 -9.90 8.35
N CYS A 49 0.91 -9.36 8.98
CA CYS A 49 1.08 -7.90 9.06
C CYS A 49 1.25 -7.24 7.67
N TYR A 50 1.95 -7.88 6.74
CA TYR A 50 2.15 -7.32 5.40
C TYR A 50 0.91 -7.45 4.51
N ASP A 51 0.20 -8.58 4.56
CA ASP A 51 -1.04 -8.78 3.80
C ASP A 51 -2.11 -7.75 4.22
N ARG A 52 -2.25 -7.51 5.53
CA ARG A 52 -3.15 -6.48 6.04
C ARG A 52 -2.73 -5.06 5.67
N PHE A 53 -1.42 -4.79 5.63
CA PHE A 53 -0.91 -3.51 5.13
C PHE A 53 -1.29 -3.30 3.67
N VAL A 54 -1.18 -4.34 2.83
CA VAL A 54 -1.59 -4.27 1.42
C VAL A 54 -3.10 -4.02 1.29
N ASP A 55 -3.93 -4.70 2.10
CA ASP A 55 -5.38 -4.48 2.11
C ASP A 55 -5.74 -3.04 2.50
N TRP A 56 -5.11 -2.51 3.56
CA TRP A 56 -5.29 -1.11 3.96
C TRP A 56 -4.83 -0.13 2.88
N ALA A 57 -3.65 -0.36 2.27
CA ALA A 57 -3.14 0.49 1.21
C ALA A 57 -4.08 0.50 -0.01
N LEU A 58 -4.67 -0.65 -0.37
CA LEU A 58 -5.67 -0.75 -1.42
C LEU A 58 -6.96 0.02 -1.07
N GLU A 59 -7.42 -0.08 0.16
CA GLU A 59 -8.61 0.66 0.63
C GLU A 59 -8.36 2.17 0.67
N ASP A 60 -7.21 2.60 1.19
CA ASP A 60 -6.80 4.00 1.23
C ASP A 60 -6.72 4.60 -0.17
N ALA A 61 -6.02 3.91 -1.08
CA ALA A 61 -5.95 4.30 -2.47
C ALA A 61 -7.36 4.34 -3.09
N TYR A 62 -8.22 3.36 -2.85
CA TYR A 62 -9.57 3.39 -3.41
C TYR A 62 -10.41 4.57 -2.90
N ASN A 63 -10.33 4.87 -1.60
CA ASN A 63 -11.17 5.88 -0.95
C ASN A 63 -10.69 7.31 -1.18
N ASN A 64 -9.38 7.53 -1.27
CA ASN A 64 -8.77 8.85 -1.40
C ASN A 64 -8.32 9.17 -2.83
N HIS A 65 -8.37 8.21 -3.76
CA HIS A 65 -7.94 8.44 -5.12
C HIS A 65 -8.93 9.29 -5.92
N GLU A 66 -8.51 10.51 -6.25
CA GLU A 66 -9.17 11.35 -7.21
C GLU A 66 -8.49 11.24 -8.59
N CYS A 67 -9.21 10.69 -9.56
CA CYS A 67 -8.84 10.82 -10.97
C CYS A 67 -9.01 12.29 -11.38
N ASN A 68 -8.00 13.13 -11.14
CA ASN A 68 -7.95 14.45 -11.75
C ASN A 68 -7.54 14.30 -13.22
N TRP A 69 -8.54 14.37 -14.10
CA TRP A 69 -8.33 14.43 -15.54
C TRP A 69 -7.82 15.84 -15.86
N SER A 70 -6.55 15.97 -16.22
CA SER A 70 -6.00 17.17 -16.88
C SER A 70 -5.87 16.92 -18.37
#